data_AF-X1I7Q5-F1
#
_entry.id   AF-X1I7Q5-F1
#
_cell.length_a   1.000
_cell.length_b   1.000
_cell.length_c   1.000
_cell.angle_alpha   90.00
_cell.angle_beta   90.00
_cell.angle_gamma   90.00
#
_symmetry.space_group_name_H-M   'P 1'
#
loop_
_entity.id
_entity.type
_entity.pdbx_description
1 polymer ?
#
loop_
_entity_poly.entity_id
_entity_poly.type
_entity_poly.pdbx_seq_one_letter_code
_entity_poly.pdbx_strand_id
1 'polypeptide(L)'
;GANINRYEHAIGTCYLAQECFKSWPLLNPISEKEKKHFLLSALLHDVTSAAFGHSVEYIESKEGFDHEKAFEYVVVGEKGESYQYKSATLEPIYFGMLREISFKIPEEDLKIIGRIIIGRERFGPLINATMDLDNIDNVFRLAYHIGLVKSGEVPLKLAKSLWIENGNLIVKKESIPLIEEWHKTRKKLYLLLLLNPEEFSAKCMLTEAIEIAKTKESRPFNWYDVDYKLLVELSKKSSETSIIISRLMKGKLYGC
;
A
#
# COMPACT_ATOMS: atom_id res chain seq x y z
N GLY A 1 15.01 10.22 -8.19
CA GLY A 1 14.08 9.66 -9.18
C GLY A 1 12.86 9.04 -8.53
N ALA A 2 13.04 8.17 -7.53
CA ALA A 2 11.98 7.42 -6.86
C ALA A 2 11.36 8.14 -5.65
N ASN A 3 10.99 9.42 -5.78
CA ASN A 3 10.17 10.11 -4.76
C ASN A 3 8.68 9.85 -5.05
N ILE A 4 8.28 8.58 -4.99
CA ILE A 4 6.91 8.16 -5.24
C ILE A 4 6.19 8.16 -3.91
N ASN A 5 4.98 8.69 -3.87
CA ASN A 5 4.17 8.65 -2.65
C ASN A 5 2.99 7.67 -2.82
N ARG A 6 2.52 7.13 -1.69
CA ARG A 6 1.36 6.21 -1.64
C ARG A 6 0.06 6.86 -2.13
N TYR A 7 -0.04 8.19 -2.05
CA TYR A 7 -1.19 8.94 -2.55
C TYR A 7 -1.33 8.85 -4.08
N GLU A 8 -0.23 9.04 -4.81
CA GLU A 8 -0.15 8.88 -6.26
C GLU A 8 -0.46 7.45 -6.68
N HIS A 9 0.04 6.47 -5.92
CA HIS A 9 -0.26 5.06 -6.11
C HIS A 9 -1.75 4.76 -5.93
N ALA A 10 -2.37 5.21 -4.82
CA ALA A 10 -3.80 5.05 -4.58
C ALA A 10 -4.67 5.65 -5.70
N ILE A 11 -4.31 6.85 -6.18
CA ILE A 11 -5.00 7.46 -7.33
C ILE A 11 -4.80 6.64 -8.60
N GLY A 12 -3.60 6.14 -8.84
CA GLY A 12 -3.31 5.33 -10.03
C GLY A 12 -4.05 4.00 -10.04
N THR A 13 -4.06 3.28 -8.91
CA THR A 13 -4.83 2.04 -8.73
C THR A 13 -6.32 2.30 -8.95
N CYS A 14 -6.85 3.41 -8.42
CA CYS A 14 -8.22 3.84 -8.68
C CYS A 14 -8.47 4.15 -10.17
N TYR A 15 -7.52 4.80 -10.85
CA TYR A 15 -7.60 5.05 -12.28
C TYR A 15 -7.59 3.76 -13.10
N LEU A 16 -6.73 2.79 -12.76
CA LEU A 16 -6.74 1.47 -13.39
C LEU A 16 -8.07 0.75 -13.16
N ALA A 17 -8.65 0.86 -11.96
CA ALA A 17 -9.98 0.30 -11.68
C ALA A 17 -11.08 0.92 -12.55
N GLN A 18 -11.00 2.23 -12.83
CA GLN A 18 -11.89 2.88 -13.80
C GLN A 18 -11.71 2.34 -15.22
N GLU A 19 -10.47 2.10 -15.64
CA GLU A 19 -10.18 1.52 -16.96
C GLU A 19 -10.73 0.09 -17.11
N CYS A 20 -10.74 -0.73 -16.05
CA CYS A 20 -11.37 -2.06 -16.07
C CYS A 20 -12.84 -2.00 -16.51
N PHE A 21 -13.60 -1.02 -16.02
CA PHE A 21 -15.02 -0.90 -16.35
C PHE A 21 -15.30 -0.60 -17.82
N LYS A 22 -14.36 0.05 -18.53
CA LYS A 22 -14.53 0.42 -19.95
C LYS A 22 -14.64 -0.78 -20.88
N SER A 23 -14.28 -1.97 -20.40
CA SER A 23 -14.26 -3.21 -21.17
C SER A 23 -14.91 -4.37 -20.42
N TRP A 24 -15.76 -4.05 -19.43
CA TRP A 24 -16.41 -5.05 -18.61
C TRP A 24 -17.42 -5.89 -19.41
N PRO A 25 -17.51 -7.22 -19.22
CA PRO A 25 -18.42 -8.06 -19.99
C PRO A 25 -19.90 -7.72 -19.76
N LEU A 26 -20.68 -7.63 -20.84
CA LEU A 26 -22.13 -7.35 -20.79
C LEU A 26 -22.93 -8.42 -20.03
N LEU A 27 -22.49 -9.68 -20.11
CA LEU A 27 -23.14 -10.81 -19.43
C LEU A 27 -22.85 -10.85 -17.91
N ASN A 28 -22.03 -9.93 -17.42
CA ASN A 28 -21.62 -9.86 -16.01
C ASN A 28 -21.85 -8.44 -15.47
N PRO A 29 -23.09 -7.94 -15.43
CA PRO A 29 -23.38 -6.54 -15.11
C PRO A 29 -22.86 -6.15 -13.71
N ILE A 30 -22.51 -4.86 -13.57
CA ILE A 30 -22.10 -4.24 -12.31
C ILE A 30 -23.12 -3.15 -11.98
N SER A 31 -23.64 -3.17 -10.75
CA SER A 31 -24.47 -2.08 -10.25
C SER A 31 -23.64 -0.83 -9.92
N GLU A 32 -24.25 0.36 -9.93
CA GLU A 32 -23.55 1.59 -9.53
C GLU A 32 -23.04 1.52 -8.08
N LYS A 33 -23.72 0.76 -7.20
CA LYS A 33 -23.27 0.54 -5.82
C LYS A 33 -21.97 -0.27 -5.79
N GLU A 34 -21.93 -1.39 -6.50
CA GLU A 34 -20.73 -2.23 -6.63
C GLU A 34 -19.56 -1.49 -7.27
N LYS A 35 -19.84 -0.69 -8.31
CA LYS A 35 -18.85 0.16 -8.97
C LYS A 35 -18.23 1.14 -7.97
N LYS A 36 -19.05 1.79 -7.14
CA LYS A 36 -18.60 2.70 -6.08
C LYS A 36 -17.76 1.97 -5.04
N HIS A 37 -18.19 0.79 -4.57
CA HIS A 37 -17.42 0.00 -3.61
C HIS A 37 -16.05 -0.38 -4.17
N PHE A 38 -15.97 -0.85 -5.41
CA PHE A 38 -14.69 -1.22 -6.02
C PHE A 38 -13.74 -0.02 -6.19
N LEU A 39 -14.23 1.13 -6.66
CA LEU A 39 -13.40 2.34 -6.77
C LEU A 39 -12.91 2.85 -5.42
N LEU A 40 -13.76 2.83 -4.39
CA LEU A 40 -13.37 3.19 -3.03
C LEU A 40 -12.36 2.20 -2.46
N SER A 41 -12.51 0.90 -2.76
CA SER A 41 -11.54 -0.11 -2.36
C SER A 41 -10.18 0.14 -3.02
N ALA A 42 -10.15 0.41 -4.32
CA ALA A 42 -8.94 0.78 -5.04
C ALA A 42 -8.28 2.05 -4.50
N LEU A 43 -9.07 3.05 -4.08
CA LEU A 43 -8.54 4.30 -3.49
C LEU A 43 -8.04 4.12 -2.05
N LEU A 44 -8.66 3.22 -1.28
CA LEU A 44 -8.40 3.07 0.15
C LEU A 44 -7.54 1.85 0.50
N HIS A 45 -7.16 1.01 -0.46
CA HIS A 45 -6.43 -0.24 -0.19
C HIS A 45 -5.12 -0.03 0.58
N ASP A 46 -4.43 1.09 0.34
CA ASP A 46 -3.12 1.39 0.93
C ASP A 46 -3.18 2.38 2.11
N VAL A 47 -4.39 2.70 2.59
CA VAL A 47 -4.61 3.73 3.62
C VAL A 47 -4.09 3.33 5.00
N THR A 48 -3.97 2.03 5.24
CA THR A 48 -3.53 1.48 6.52
C THR A 48 -2.04 1.20 6.57
N SER A 49 -1.31 1.52 5.50
CA SER A 49 0.14 1.34 5.46
C SER A 49 0.86 2.30 6.43
N ALA A 50 1.76 1.77 7.24
CA ALA A 50 2.63 2.57 8.09
C ALA A 50 3.73 3.27 7.27
N ALA A 51 4.41 4.24 7.90
CA ALA A 51 5.69 4.75 7.42
C ALA A 51 6.67 3.60 7.10
N PHE A 52 7.41 3.73 6.01
CA PHE A 52 8.29 2.67 5.48
C PHE A 52 7.60 1.31 5.16
N GLY A 53 6.26 1.27 5.19
CA GLY A 53 5.44 0.15 4.73
C GLY A 53 5.82 -1.20 5.31
N HIS A 54 6.04 -2.16 4.41
CA HIS A 54 6.44 -3.54 4.72
C HIS A 54 7.56 -3.66 5.76
N SER A 55 8.46 -2.68 5.88
CA SER A 55 9.55 -2.76 6.88
C SER A 55 9.01 -2.66 8.30
N VAL A 56 8.18 -1.65 8.59
CA VAL A 56 7.54 -1.49 9.89
C VAL A 56 6.55 -2.62 10.12
N GLU A 57 5.70 -2.87 9.13
CA GLU A 57 4.72 -3.95 9.11
C GLU A 57 5.31 -5.33 9.43
N TYR A 58 6.50 -5.65 8.89
CA TYR A 58 7.22 -6.88 9.19
C TYR A 58 7.68 -6.96 10.64
N ILE A 59 8.25 -5.88 11.16
CA ILE A 59 8.69 -5.82 12.56
C ILE A 59 7.50 -5.98 13.49
N GLU A 60 6.38 -5.33 13.18
CA GLU A 60 5.16 -5.40 13.98
C GLU A 60 4.41 -6.73 13.88
N SER A 61 4.51 -7.42 12.74
CA SER A 61 3.95 -8.77 12.60
C SER A 61 4.56 -9.77 13.59
N LYS A 62 5.82 -9.57 13.99
CA LYS A 62 6.49 -10.38 15.03
C LYS A 62 5.85 -10.22 16.42
N GLU A 63 5.11 -9.13 16.64
CA GLU A 63 4.41 -8.82 17.88
C GLU A 63 2.90 -8.98 17.78
N GLY A 64 2.41 -9.64 16.72
CA GLY A 64 1.01 -9.99 16.55
C GLY A 64 0.18 -8.97 15.76
N PHE A 65 0.81 -8.02 15.05
CA PHE A 65 0.08 -7.19 14.10
C PHE A 65 -0.44 -8.02 12.92
N ASP A 66 -1.74 -7.87 12.63
CA ASP A 66 -2.45 -8.55 11.55
C ASP A 66 -2.89 -7.53 10.48
N HIS A 67 -2.18 -7.55 9.35
CA HIS A 67 -2.45 -6.68 8.20
C HIS A 67 -3.87 -6.83 7.67
N GLU A 68 -4.45 -8.04 7.74
CA GLU A 68 -5.79 -8.30 7.21
C GLU A 68 -6.88 -7.58 8.02
N LYS A 69 -6.61 -7.25 9.29
CA LYS A 69 -7.58 -6.56 10.16
C LYS A 69 -7.33 -5.06 10.27
N ALA A 70 -6.21 -4.58 9.73
CA ALA A 70 -5.81 -3.18 9.83
C ALA A 70 -6.89 -2.22 9.32
N PHE A 71 -7.50 -2.52 8.17
CA PHE A 71 -8.56 -1.69 7.59
C PHE A 71 -9.79 -1.61 8.49
N GLU A 72 -10.22 -2.75 9.06
CA GLU A 72 -11.37 -2.78 9.97
C GLU A 72 -11.10 -1.96 11.24
N TYR A 73 -9.91 -2.10 11.84
CA TYR A 73 -9.51 -1.30 13.01
C TYR A 73 -9.50 0.20 12.73
N VAL A 74 -8.93 0.62 11.58
CA VAL A 74 -8.89 2.03 11.17
C VAL A 74 -10.29 2.58 10.95
N VAL A 75 -11.20 1.81 10.35
CA VAL A 75 -12.53 2.29 9.98
C VAL A 75 -13.51 2.29 11.16
N VAL A 76 -13.52 1.23 11.97
CA VAL A 76 -14.40 1.11 13.14
C VAL A 76 -13.89 1.97 14.32
N GLY A 77 -12.63 2.41 14.26
CA GLY A 77 -12.03 3.27 15.27
C GLY A 77 -11.70 2.55 16.58
N GLU A 78 -11.56 1.22 16.51
CA GLU A 78 -11.06 0.45 17.63
C GLU A 78 -9.58 0.79 17.86
N LYS A 79 -9.23 1.05 19.12
CA LYS A 79 -7.82 1.17 19.52
C LYS A 79 -7.23 -0.21 19.46
N GLY A 80 -6.38 -0.48 18.47
CA GLY A 80 -5.54 -1.67 18.48
C GLY A 80 -4.82 -1.80 19.83
N GLU A 81 -4.77 -3.00 20.40
CA GLU A 81 -4.09 -3.25 21.67
C GLU A 81 -2.59 -2.93 21.58
N SER A 82 -2.02 -2.92 20.38
CA SER A 82 -0.60 -2.63 20.10
C SER A 82 -0.34 -1.18 19.67
N TYR A 83 -1.21 -0.57 18.85
CA TYR A 83 -0.96 0.76 18.26
C TYR A 83 -2.15 1.72 18.32
N GLN A 84 -1.83 3.01 18.44
CA GLN A 84 -2.82 4.07 18.29
C GLN A 84 -3.09 4.32 16.82
N TYR A 85 -4.09 3.62 16.29
CA TYR A 85 -4.78 4.06 15.08
C TYR A 85 -5.68 5.22 15.48
N LYS A 86 -5.46 6.40 14.90
CA LYS A 86 -6.59 7.33 14.80
C LYS A 86 -7.57 6.64 13.86
N SER A 87 -8.84 6.56 14.24
CA SER A 87 -9.88 6.09 13.32
C SER A 87 -9.80 6.89 12.02
N ALA A 88 -10.49 6.47 10.95
CA ALA A 88 -10.53 7.14 9.64
C ALA A 88 -11.10 8.59 9.65
N THR A 89 -10.60 9.47 10.52
CA THR A 89 -10.11 10.80 10.18
C THR A 89 -8.96 10.67 9.20
N LEU A 90 -9.25 10.38 7.93
CA LEU A 90 -8.20 10.47 6.92
C LEU A 90 -7.77 11.94 6.80
N GLU A 91 -6.50 12.14 7.18
CA GLU A 91 -5.66 13.35 7.23
C GLU A 91 -5.75 14.32 8.41
N PRO A 92 -4.59 14.93 8.75
CA PRO A 92 -4.47 16.34 9.08
C PRO A 92 -3.85 17.11 7.90
N ILE A 93 -4.54 17.25 6.77
CA ILE A 93 -4.30 18.33 5.80
C ILE A 93 -5.67 18.79 5.24
N TYR A 94 -6.46 19.47 6.07
CA TYR A 94 -7.29 20.60 5.67
C TYR A 94 -7.86 21.26 6.94
N PHE A 95 -7.39 22.47 7.27
CA PHE A 95 -8.08 23.48 8.09
C PHE A 95 -8.92 23.01 9.30
N GLY A 96 -8.39 22.14 10.17
CA GLY A 96 -9.00 21.89 11.49
C GLY A 96 -10.38 21.22 11.50
N MET A 97 -10.78 20.52 10.42
CA MET A 97 -12.03 19.76 10.39
C MET A 97 -11.77 18.26 10.59
N LEU A 98 -12.15 17.75 11.76
CA LEU A 98 -12.06 16.33 12.13
C LEU A 98 -13.22 15.53 11.52
N ARG A 99 -12.90 14.45 10.79
CA ARG A 99 -13.76 13.29 10.43
C ARG A 99 -14.69 13.49 9.23
N GLU A 100 -14.45 12.78 8.13
CA GLU A 100 -15.42 12.78 7.01
C GLU A 100 -15.78 11.40 6.45
N ILE A 101 -14.89 10.39 6.44
CA ILE A 101 -15.20 9.14 5.72
C ILE A 101 -16.30 8.32 6.37
N SER A 102 -16.25 8.14 7.69
CA SER A 102 -17.31 7.46 8.45
C SER A 102 -18.64 8.23 8.42
N PHE A 103 -18.61 9.53 8.09
CA PHE A 103 -19.82 10.35 7.90
C PHE A 103 -20.34 10.32 6.46
N LYS A 104 -19.48 10.05 5.48
CA LYS A 104 -19.82 10.03 4.04
C LYS A 104 -20.14 8.63 3.51
N ILE A 105 -19.71 7.58 4.20
CA ILE A 105 -19.89 6.19 3.79
C ILE A 105 -20.54 5.42 4.94
N PRO A 106 -21.70 4.76 4.72
CA PRO A 106 -22.33 3.91 5.72
C PRO A 106 -21.40 2.79 6.21
N GLU A 107 -21.51 2.41 7.48
CA GLU A 107 -20.69 1.34 8.09
C GLU A 107 -20.79 0.00 7.34
N GLU A 108 -21.99 -0.33 6.84
CA GLU A 108 -22.19 -1.55 6.04
C GLU A 108 -21.41 -1.52 4.73
N ASP A 109 -21.37 -0.37 4.05
CA ASP A 109 -20.59 -0.19 2.82
C ASP A 109 -19.09 -0.24 3.11
N LEU A 110 -18.66 0.31 4.25
CA LEU A 110 -17.28 0.25 4.71
C LEU A 110 -16.82 -1.19 4.99
N LYS A 111 -17.69 -2.04 5.55
CA LYS A 111 -17.39 -3.47 5.72
C LYS A 111 -17.20 -4.17 4.38
N ILE A 112 -18.04 -3.88 3.39
CA ILE A 112 -17.90 -4.44 2.03
C ILE A 112 -16.58 -3.97 1.38
N ILE A 113 -16.25 -2.68 1.50
CA ILE A 113 -14.99 -2.12 0.99
C ILE A 113 -13.79 -2.81 1.64
N GLY A 114 -13.79 -2.96 2.97
CA GLY A 114 -12.73 -3.67 3.68
C GLY A 114 -12.57 -5.11 3.20
N ARG A 115 -13.70 -5.81 3.00
CA ARG A 115 -13.72 -7.16 2.44
C ARG A 115 -13.13 -7.23 1.02
N ILE A 116 -13.40 -6.26 0.15
CA ILE A 116 -12.76 -6.17 -1.17
C ILE A 116 -11.25 -5.99 -1.02
N ILE A 117 -10.78 -5.08 -0.15
CA ILE A 117 -9.36 -4.76 0.04
C ILE A 117 -8.55 -6.01 0.47
N ILE A 118 -9.12 -6.84 1.35
CA ILE A 118 -8.47 -8.09 1.80
C ILE A 118 -8.69 -9.27 0.84
N GLY A 119 -9.21 -9.02 -0.36
CA GLY A 119 -9.44 -10.05 -1.37
C GLY A 119 -10.72 -10.89 -1.19
N ARG A 120 -11.56 -10.57 -0.21
CA ARG A 120 -12.75 -11.35 0.21
C ARG A 120 -14.07 -10.72 -0.24
N GLU A 121 -14.26 -10.48 -1.53
CA GLU A 121 -15.55 -10.10 -2.12
C GLU A 121 -15.46 -10.21 -3.64
N ARG A 122 -16.56 -9.96 -4.39
CA ARG A 122 -16.58 -10.02 -5.87
C ARG A 122 -15.37 -9.37 -6.52
N PHE A 123 -14.97 -8.16 -6.12
CA PHE A 123 -13.83 -7.43 -6.74
C PHE A 123 -12.49 -7.65 -6.04
N GLY A 124 -12.45 -8.48 -5.00
CA GLY A 124 -11.24 -8.73 -4.21
C GLY A 124 -10.04 -9.15 -5.06
N PRO A 125 -10.16 -10.11 -5.99
CA PRO A 125 -9.04 -10.54 -6.83
C PRO A 125 -8.52 -9.47 -7.81
N LEU A 126 -9.22 -8.36 -8.00
CA LEU A 126 -8.72 -7.22 -8.79
C LEU A 126 -7.87 -6.25 -7.95
N ILE A 127 -7.88 -6.36 -6.62
CA ILE A 127 -7.08 -5.54 -5.70
C ILE A 127 -6.01 -6.37 -4.98
N ASN A 128 -6.33 -7.62 -4.64
CA ASN A 128 -5.48 -8.48 -3.83
C ASN A 128 -5.42 -9.88 -4.45
N ALA A 129 -4.40 -10.11 -5.28
CA ALA A 129 -4.09 -11.37 -5.94
C ALA A 129 -2.59 -11.45 -6.29
N THR A 130 -2.18 -12.51 -6.99
CA THR A 130 -0.79 -12.60 -7.48
C THR A 130 -0.46 -11.52 -8.52
N MET A 131 -1.45 -11.17 -9.34
CA MET A 131 -1.47 -10.07 -10.29
C MET A 131 -2.82 -9.37 -10.12
N ASP A 132 -2.81 -8.07 -9.83
CA ASP A 132 -3.98 -7.25 -9.55
C ASP A 132 -3.67 -5.79 -9.92
N LEU A 133 -4.64 -4.90 -9.76
CA LEU A 133 -4.46 -3.49 -10.15
C LEU A 133 -3.48 -2.73 -9.25
N ASP A 134 -3.42 -3.08 -7.96
CA ASP A 134 -2.44 -2.51 -7.03
C ASP A 134 -1.02 -2.81 -7.53
N ASN A 135 -0.68 -4.09 -7.70
CA ASN A 135 0.66 -4.48 -8.09
C ASN A 135 1.00 -4.15 -9.55
N ILE A 136 0.01 -4.00 -10.44
CA ILE A 136 0.23 -3.44 -11.78
C ILE A 136 0.64 -1.96 -11.68
N ASP A 137 -0.08 -1.14 -10.92
CA ASP A 137 0.26 0.27 -10.72
C ASP A 137 1.65 0.39 -10.08
N ASN A 138 1.87 -0.29 -8.95
CA ASN A 138 3.11 -0.22 -8.18
C ASN A 138 4.34 -0.59 -9.03
N VAL A 139 4.26 -1.69 -9.80
CA VAL A 139 5.37 -2.14 -10.67
C VAL A 139 5.67 -1.11 -11.76
N PHE A 140 4.66 -0.67 -12.51
CA PHE A 140 4.90 0.22 -13.65
C PHE A 140 5.24 1.64 -13.22
N ARG A 141 4.64 2.13 -12.14
CA ARG A 141 4.95 3.43 -11.56
C ARG A 141 6.41 3.48 -11.11
N LEU A 142 6.84 2.53 -10.27
CA LEU A 142 8.23 2.53 -9.82
C LEU A 142 9.19 2.33 -10.99
N ALA A 143 8.90 1.40 -11.90
CA ALA A 143 9.68 1.20 -13.11
C ALA A 143 9.81 2.48 -13.96
N TYR A 144 8.76 3.28 -14.05
CA TYR A 144 8.79 4.57 -14.75
C TYR A 144 9.72 5.58 -14.05
N HIS A 145 9.58 5.74 -12.73
CA HIS A 145 10.36 6.71 -11.95
C HIS A 145 11.86 6.38 -11.85
N ILE A 146 12.24 5.10 -12.01
CA ILE A 146 13.64 4.68 -12.09
C ILE A 146 14.15 4.52 -13.54
N GLY A 147 13.32 4.85 -14.54
CA GLY A 147 13.71 4.85 -15.95
C GLY A 147 13.76 3.47 -16.63
N LEU A 148 13.17 2.42 -16.02
CA LEU A 148 13.03 1.10 -16.65
C LEU A 148 11.95 1.07 -17.74
N VAL A 149 10.89 1.85 -17.57
CA VAL A 149 9.76 1.95 -18.50
C VAL A 149 9.56 3.42 -18.85
N LYS A 150 9.09 3.70 -20.07
CA LYS A 150 8.91 5.06 -20.60
C LYS A 150 7.44 5.45 -20.86
N SER A 151 6.50 4.53 -20.65
CA SER A 151 5.09 4.73 -20.98
C SER A 151 4.17 4.00 -19.99
N GLY A 152 3.00 4.58 -19.72
CA GLY A 152 1.92 3.97 -18.96
C GLY A 152 0.92 3.17 -19.81
N GLU A 153 1.19 2.92 -21.09
CA GLU A 153 0.23 2.22 -21.97
C GLU A 153 -0.07 0.78 -21.54
N VAL A 154 0.95 0.05 -21.10
CA VAL A 154 0.84 -1.37 -20.72
C VAL A 154 -0.08 -1.56 -19.52
N PRO A 155 0.09 -0.86 -18.37
CA PRO A 155 -0.84 -1.01 -17.25
C PRO A 155 -2.28 -0.63 -17.61
N LEU A 156 -2.49 0.36 -18.50
CA LEU A 156 -3.83 0.74 -18.96
C LEU A 156 -4.48 -0.33 -19.84
N LYS A 157 -3.73 -0.92 -20.76
CA LYS A 157 -4.22 -2.03 -21.61
C LYS A 157 -4.49 -3.27 -20.77
N LEU A 158 -3.62 -3.57 -19.80
CA LEU A 158 -3.83 -4.65 -18.83
C LEU A 158 -5.12 -4.43 -18.05
N ALA A 159 -5.33 -3.25 -17.44
CA ALA A 159 -6.55 -2.97 -16.70
C ALA A 159 -7.83 -3.23 -17.54
N LYS A 160 -7.87 -2.77 -18.80
CA LYS A 160 -8.99 -3.03 -19.74
C LYS A 160 -9.19 -4.49 -20.15
N SER A 161 -8.23 -5.35 -19.82
CA SER A 161 -8.25 -6.78 -20.14
C SER A 161 -8.66 -7.66 -18.97
N LEU A 162 -8.82 -7.09 -17.77
CA LEU A 162 -9.13 -7.81 -16.53
C LEU A 162 -10.62 -7.67 -16.15
N TRP A 163 -11.21 -8.76 -15.69
CA TRP A 163 -12.52 -8.76 -15.02
C TRP A 163 -12.63 -9.92 -14.04
N ILE A 164 -13.76 -10.01 -13.31
CA ILE A 164 -14.05 -11.13 -12.43
C ILE A 164 -15.17 -11.98 -13.00
N GLU A 165 -14.99 -13.30 -13.05
CA GLU A 165 -16.04 -14.26 -13.38
C GLU A 165 -16.01 -15.43 -12.41
N ASN A 166 -17.16 -15.78 -11.84
CA ASN A 166 -17.29 -16.85 -10.84
C ASN A 166 -16.28 -16.75 -9.69
N GLY A 167 -16.00 -15.52 -9.22
CA GLY A 167 -15.04 -15.25 -8.14
C GLY A 167 -13.56 -15.33 -8.55
N ASN A 168 -13.24 -15.55 -9.82
CA ASN A 168 -11.87 -15.63 -10.32
C ASN A 168 -11.50 -14.42 -11.18
N LEU A 169 -10.23 -14.00 -11.10
CA LEU A 169 -9.67 -13.03 -12.02
C LEU A 169 -9.52 -13.65 -13.42
N ILE A 170 -10.14 -13.03 -14.41
CA ILE A 170 -10.05 -13.44 -15.81
C ILE A 170 -9.30 -12.38 -16.60
N VAL A 171 -8.53 -12.85 -17.59
CA VAL A 171 -7.79 -12.00 -18.51
C VAL A 171 -8.17 -12.34 -19.95
N LYS A 172 -8.27 -11.32 -20.80
CA LYS A 172 -8.45 -11.54 -22.25
C LYS A 172 -7.27 -12.32 -22.80
N LYS A 173 -7.54 -13.36 -23.58
CA LYS A 173 -6.50 -14.23 -24.14
C LYS A 173 -5.49 -13.43 -24.99
N GLU A 174 -5.96 -12.40 -25.67
CA GLU A 174 -5.15 -11.51 -26.52
C GLU A 174 -4.20 -10.63 -25.70
N SER A 175 -4.41 -10.52 -24.39
CA SER A 175 -3.60 -9.71 -23.47
C SER A 175 -2.49 -10.49 -22.77
N ILE A 176 -2.32 -11.78 -23.07
CA ILE A 176 -1.20 -12.60 -22.55
C ILE A 176 0.17 -11.92 -22.74
N PRO A 177 0.52 -11.33 -23.90
CA PRO A 177 1.81 -10.64 -24.06
C PRO A 177 2.02 -9.47 -23.08
N LEU A 178 0.93 -8.80 -22.67
CA LEU A 178 1.02 -7.72 -21.68
C LEU A 178 1.30 -8.25 -20.28
N ILE A 179 0.79 -9.43 -19.93
CA ILE A 179 1.08 -10.11 -18.66
C ILE A 179 2.56 -10.50 -18.61
N GLU A 180 3.10 -11.02 -19.71
CA GLU A 180 4.52 -11.34 -19.82
C GLU A 180 5.40 -10.10 -19.66
N GLU A 181 4.98 -8.97 -20.23
CA GLU A 181 5.66 -7.69 -20.07
C GLU A 181 5.62 -7.17 -18.62
N TRP A 182 4.46 -7.23 -17.96
CA TRP A 182 4.34 -6.93 -16.54
C TRP A 182 5.25 -7.83 -15.69
N HIS A 183 5.24 -9.14 -15.94
CA HIS A 183 6.06 -10.09 -15.20
C HIS A 183 7.56 -9.82 -15.39
N LYS A 184 8.00 -9.56 -16.63
CA LYS A 184 9.38 -9.18 -16.95
C LYS A 184 9.80 -7.89 -16.25
N THR A 185 8.91 -6.89 -16.26
CA THR A 185 9.13 -5.59 -15.60
C THR A 185 9.25 -5.78 -14.08
N ARG A 186 8.31 -6.50 -13.47
CA ARG A 186 8.32 -6.85 -12.04
C ARG A 186 9.61 -7.56 -11.64
N LYS A 187 10.02 -8.58 -12.41
CA LYS A 187 11.26 -9.33 -12.15
C LYS A 187 12.48 -8.41 -12.21
N LYS A 188 12.60 -7.57 -13.24
CA LYS A 188 13.73 -6.63 -13.38
C LYS A 188 13.76 -5.63 -12.24
N LEU A 189 12.61 -5.09 -11.88
CA LEU A 189 12.45 -4.14 -10.78
C LEU A 189 12.88 -4.76 -9.44
N TYR A 190 12.37 -5.95 -9.12
CA TYR A 190 12.72 -6.62 -7.86
C TYR A 190 14.19 -7.02 -7.80
N LEU A 191 14.81 -7.44 -8.91
CA LEU A 191 16.26 -7.68 -8.95
C LEU A 191 17.05 -6.40 -8.63
N LEU A 192 16.61 -5.24 -9.11
CA LEU A 192 17.28 -3.98 -8.78
C LEU A 192 17.08 -3.57 -7.32
N LEU A 193 15.93 -3.84 -6.72
CA LEU A 193 15.65 -3.46 -5.34
C LEU A 193 16.26 -4.44 -4.31
N LEU A 194 16.08 -5.74 -4.54
CA LEU A 194 16.51 -6.79 -3.61
C LEU A 194 18.02 -7.03 -3.64
N LEU A 195 18.67 -6.79 -4.78
CA LEU A 195 20.13 -6.94 -4.91
C LEU A 195 20.89 -5.64 -4.65
N ASN A 196 20.21 -4.59 -4.22
CA ASN A 196 20.85 -3.33 -3.86
C ASN A 196 21.31 -3.40 -2.40
N PRO A 197 22.64 -3.50 -2.14
CA PRO A 197 23.15 -3.63 -0.78
C PRO A 197 22.88 -2.38 0.07
N GLU A 198 22.87 -1.19 -0.53
CA GLU A 198 22.54 0.05 0.18
C GLU A 198 21.09 0.04 0.69
N GLU A 199 20.14 -0.42 -0.12
CA GLU A 199 18.76 -0.52 0.30
C GLU A 199 18.56 -1.59 1.39
N PHE A 200 19.24 -2.73 1.26
CA PHE A 200 19.24 -3.73 2.32
C PHE A 200 19.82 -3.16 3.63
N SER A 201 20.95 -2.46 3.55
CA SER A 201 21.62 -1.81 4.68
C SER A 201 20.72 -0.78 5.37
N ALA A 202 20.03 0.05 4.59
CA ALA A 202 19.08 1.05 5.10
C ALA A 202 17.92 0.40 5.87
N LYS A 203 17.35 -0.69 5.34
CA LYS A 203 16.32 -1.48 6.03
C LYS A 203 16.82 -2.12 7.32
N CYS A 204 18.03 -2.66 7.33
CA CYS A 204 18.65 -3.20 8.55
C CYS A 204 18.82 -2.12 9.61
N MET A 205 19.34 -0.95 9.24
CA MET A 205 19.49 0.19 10.16
C MET A 205 18.15 0.64 10.74
N LEU A 206 17.12 0.77 9.90
CA LEU A 206 15.78 1.15 10.37
C LEU A 206 15.21 0.08 11.32
N THR A 207 15.37 -1.20 10.98
CA THR A 207 14.93 -2.32 11.80
C THR A 207 15.59 -2.30 13.17
N GLU A 208 16.92 -2.15 13.21
CA GLU A 208 17.67 -2.07 14.46
C GLU A 208 17.25 -0.86 15.30
N ALA A 209 17.06 0.31 14.68
CA ALA A 209 16.61 1.50 15.40
C ALA A 209 15.22 1.30 16.02
N ILE A 210 14.30 0.62 15.32
CA ILE A 210 12.98 0.28 15.86
C ILE A 210 13.10 -0.72 17.00
N GLU A 211 13.85 -1.82 16.81
CA GLU A 211 14.02 -2.86 17.83
C GLU A 211 14.65 -2.30 19.12
N ILE A 212 15.69 -1.46 19.01
CA ILE A 212 16.29 -0.77 20.18
C ILE A 212 15.27 0.15 20.84
N ALA A 213 14.52 0.94 20.07
CA ALA A 213 13.50 1.83 20.63
C ALA A 213 12.43 1.07 21.41
N LYS A 214 12.02 -0.11 20.93
CA LYS A 214 11.04 -0.98 21.59
C LYS A 214 11.54 -1.55 22.93
N THR A 215 12.87 -1.69 23.11
CA THR A 215 13.43 -2.05 24.43
C THR A 215 13.28 -0.94 25.48
N LYS A 216 13.06 0.31 25.06
CA LYS A 216 12.95 1.48 25.95
C LYS A 216 11.50 1.88 26.21
N GLU A 217 10.64 1.70 25.21
CA GLU A 217 9.24 2.08 25.26
C GLU A 217 8.43 1.09 24.44
N SER A 218 7.31 0.60 24.97
CA SER A 218 6.48 -0.39 24.26
C SER A 218 5.90 0.13 22.93
N ARG A 219 5.70 1.45 22.81
CA ARG A 219 5.16 2.10 21.61
C ARG A 219 6.02 3.30 21.21
N PRO A 220 7.17 3.08 20.56
CA PRO A 220 8.11 4.16 20.28
C PRO A 220 7.65 5.11 19.17
N PHE A 221 6.63 4.76 18.39
CA PHE A 221 6.03 5.59 17.33
C PHE A 221 4.53 5.32 17.21
N ASN A 222 3.84 6.15 16.45
CA ASN A 222 2.43 5.95 16.11
C ASN A 222 2.28 5.38 14.71
N TRP A 223 1.23 4.58 14.49
CA TRP A 223 0.98 3.99 13.17
C TRP A 223 0.73 5.02 12.07
N TYR A 224 0.15 6.16 12.43
CA TYR A 224 -0.14 7.27 11.52
C TYR A 224 1.04 8.24 11.32
N ASP A 225 2.20 7.97 11.93
CA ASP A 225 3.38 8.80 11.69
C ASP A 225 3.83 8.65 10.23
N VAL A 226 4.08 9.77 9.55
CA VAL A 226 4.73 9.78 8.23
C VAL A 226 6.22 9.49 8.36
N ASP A 227 6.89 9.09 7.28
CA ASP A 227 8.29 8.65 7.28
C ASP A 227 9.23 9.57 8.08
N TYR A 228 9.19 10.87 7.81
CA TYR A 228 10.02 11.84 8.53
C TYR A 228 9.69 11.90 10.03
N LYS A 229 8.41 11.84 10.39
CA LYS A 229 7.97 11.90 11.79
C LYS A 229 8.43 10.66 12.55
N LEU A 230 8.31 9.47 11.96
CA LEU A 230 8.80 8.22 12.53
C LEU A 230 10.30 8.30 12.81
N LEU A 231 11.11 8.76 11.84
CA LEU A 231 12.55 8.93 12.03
C LEU A 231 12.86 9.90 13.20
N VAL A 232 12.15 11.03 13.27
CA VAL A 232 12.31 12.00 14.36
C VAL A 232 11.96 11.39 15.72
N GLU A 233 10.87 10.62 15.82
CA GLU A 233 10.49 9.98 17.08
C GLU A 233 11.51 8.93 17.51
N LEU A 234 11.98 8.07 16.59
CA LEU A 234 13.05 7.09 16.87
C LEU A 234 14.35 7.76 17.33
N SER A 235 14.73 8.88 16.71
CA SER A 235 15.96 9.60 17.03
C SER A 235 16.03 10.15 18.46
N LYS A 236 14.88 10.23 19.15
CA LYS A 236 14.75 10.76 20.51
C LYS A 236 14.70 9.67 21.59
N LYS A 237 14.62 8.39 21.21
CA LYS A 237 14.42 7.28 22.17
C LYS A 237 15.67 6.91 22.95
N SER A 238 16.85 7.04 22.36
CA SER A 238 18.14 6.75 23.00
C SER A 238 19.30 7.39 22.22
N SER A 239 20.50 7.40 22.81
CA SER A 239 21.73 7.78 22.11
C SER A 239 22.00 6.90 20.90
N GLU A 240 21.76 5.59 21.03
CA GLU A 240 22.00 4.56 20.04
C GLU A 240 21.09 4.75 18.83
N THR A 241 19.78 4.86 19.07
CA THR A 241 18.81 5.14 17.99
C THR A 241 19.07 6.49 17.33
N SER A 242 19.48 7.51 18.09
CA SER A 242 19.85 8.81 17.55
C SER A 242 21.01 8.72 16.55
N ILE A 243 22.05 7.94 16.88
CA ILE A 243 23.21 7.72 16.01
C ILE A 243 22.78 6.98 14.74
N ILE A 244 22.01 5.89 14.86
CA ILE A 244 21.56 5.09 13.72
C ILE A 244 20.71 5.94 12.77
N ILE A 245 19.72 6.65 13.29
CA ILE A 245 18.84 7.51 12.48
C ILE A 245 19.62 8.67 11.85
N SER A 246 20.53 9.32 12.58
CA SER A 246 21.36 10.40 12.02
C SER A 246 22.23 9.91 10.87
N ARG A 247 22.76 8.68 10.98
CA ARG A 247 23.52 8.04 9.90
C ARG A 247 22.64 7.70 8.70
N LEU A 248 21.48 7.07 8.93
CA LEU A 248 20.50 6.73 7.89
C LEU A 248 20.08 7.96 7.08
N MET A 249 19.71 9.04 7.77
CA MET A 249 19.30 10.32 7.14
C MET A 249 20.44 10.99 6.35
N LYS A 250 21.69 10.68 6.65
CA LYS A 250 22.87 11.19 5.93
C LYS A 250 23.35 10.25 4.81
N GLY A 251 22.66 9.13 4.58
CA GLY A 251 23.12 8.08 3.67
C GLY A 251 24.41 7.39 4.11
N LYS A 252 24.77 7.47 5.40
CA LYS A 252 25.95 6.82 5.99
C LYS A 252 25.60 5.42 6.48
N LEU A 253 25.34 4.55 5.52
CA LEU A 253 24.80 3.22 5.76
C LEU A 253 25.78 2.29 6.49
N TYR A 254 25.32 1.11 6.91
CA TYR A 254 26.23 0.05 7.37
C TYR A 254 27.02 -0.50 6.18
N GLY A 255 28.23 -0.96 6.44
CA GLY A 255 29.02 -1.69 5.46
C GLY A 255 28.34 -3.02 5.13
N CYS A 256 28.31 -3.36 3.85
CA CYS A 256 27.82 -4.63 3.32
C CYS A 256 28.99 -5.45 2.78
#